data_AF-A0A9E4J2W8-F1
#
_entry.id   AF-A0A9E4J2W8-F1
#
_cell.length_a   1.000
_cell.length_b   1.000
_cell.length_c   1.000
_cell.angle_alpha   90.00
_cell.angle_beta   90.00
_cell.angle_gamma   90.00
#
_symmetry.space_group_name_H-M   'P 1'
#
loop_
_entity.id
_entity.type
_entity.pdbx_description
1 polymer ?
#
loop_
_entity_poly.entity_id
_entity_poly.type
_entity_poly.pdbx_seq_one_letter_code
_entity_poly.pdbx_strand_id
1 'polypeptide(L)'
;MKLTPADRPGRPEHNPPRLKDAGPDAQRALLNAPPPVMPPHLEACVRMRVESGMRTRRFTLNLTRLALAASVMLLTGGALAYGVVTVQGFRLRAEGPRPHLAPRPRAPAPPHVVEIEPAPAPTPAATEPPAAPEGPRVPRRRPRAEVPAGRLALLTPPVGPAAPAPAPAPSPVKAPGLSFGELLMQSEAPPPLEPRNEPEATRLVPKPGRLLVNWAGRRGVSLDVLDLSGQGDGLARIVGHVNRTRLAVEIRRGLIVGKIGDEPVNIWLKGEERADGSIAGHTVSINVAPVKNGYLLRGTLPGHTARLEERKGLLRWYPGCERPLVATAAGVYQGTCTEGRTASVVVPPAIRQLPPLARLVMLALVLTERDPVFDEKDPQLFNARP
;
A
#
# COMPACT_ATOMS: atom_id res chain seq x y z
N MET A 1 2.12 54.67 -68.21
CA MET A 1 1.11 53.60 -68.21
C MET A 1 1.61 52.49 -67.29
N LYS A 2 0.86 52.21 -66.21
CA LYS A 2 1.18 51.17 -65.22
C LYS A 2 0.63 49.84 -65.72
N LEU A 3 1.48 48.82 -65.82
CA LEU A 3 1.06 47.44 -66.08
C LEU A 3 1.12 46.65 -64.77
N THR A 4 -0.02 46.06 -64.44
CA THR A 4 -0.29 45.13 -63.33
C THR A 4 0.39 43.77 -63.56
N PRO A 5 0.88 43.09 -62.52
CA PRO A 5 1.24 41.68 -62.60
C PRO A 5 0.03 40.80 -62.27
N ALA A 6 -0.37 40.00 -63.25
CA ALA A 6 -1.36 38.93 -63.15
C ALA A 6 -0.75 37.64 -62.56
N ASP A 7 -1.59 36.93 -61.81
CA ASP A 7 -1.68 35.48 -61.64
C ASP A 7 -0.39 34.63 -61.59
N ARG A 8 -0.04 34.21 -60.37
CA ARG A 8 0.70 32.96 -60.15
C ARG A 8 -0.30 31.81 -59.92
N PRO A 9 -0.28 30.74 -60.73
CA PRO A 9 -1.07 29.55 -60.45
C PRO A 9 -0.54 28.82 -59.22
N GLY A 10 -1.46 28.44 -58.34
CA GLY A 10 -1.20 27.74 -57.09
C GLY A 10 -0.52 26.39 -57.27
N ARG A 11 0.45 26.12 -56.40
CA ARG A 11 1.11 24.81 -56.24
C ARG A 11 0.06 23.76 -55.81
N PRO A 12 0.00 22.58 -56.44
CA PRO A 12 -0.85 21.51 -55.95
C PRO A 12 -0.31 20.99 -54.61
N GLU A 13 -1.12 21.17 -53.57
CA GLU A 13 -0.84 20.69 -52.23
C GLU A 13 -0.94 19.15 -52.23
N HIS A 14 0.20 18.51 -51.96
CA HIS A 14 0.37 17.07 -52.00
C HIS A 14 -0.29 16.45 -50.76
N ASN A 15 -1.58 16.14 -50.87
CA ASN A 15 -2.33 15.44 -49.84
C ASN A 15 -1.94 13.95 -49.88
N PRO A 16 -1.30 13.38 -48.83
CA PRO A 16 -0.88 11.98 -48.87
C PRO A 16 -2.12 11.07 -48.89
N PRO A 17 -2.11 9.99 -49.70
CA PRO A 17 -3.22 9.05 -49.80
C PRO A 17 -3.22 8.14 -48.56
N ARG A 18 -3.73 8.62 -47.44
CA ARG A 18 -3.93 7.81 -46.23
C ARG A 18 -5.18 8.26 -45.48
N LEU A 19 -6.36 7.94 -46.01
CA LEU A 19 -7.59 7.85 -45.21
C LEU A 19 -8.77 7.16 -45.92
N LYS A 20 -8.53 6.21 -46.83
CA LYS A 20 -9.65 5.51 -47.51
C LYS A 20 -10.24 4.33 -46.72
N ASP A 21 -9.57 3.84 -45.69
CA ASP A 21 -10.02 2.68 -44.89
C ASP A 21 -10.43 3.02 -43.45
N ALA A 22 -10.86 4.27 -43.20
CA ALA A 22 -11.37 4.65 -41.89
C ALA A 22 -12.81 4.17 -41.70
N GLY A 23 -12.94 2.94 -41.22
CA GLY A 23 -13.99 2.47 -40.29
C GLY A 23 -15.45 2.44 -40.77
N PRO A 24 -16.34 1.79 -40.00
CA PRO A 24 -17.79 1.82 -40.24
C PRO A 24 -18.30 3.26 -40.31
N ASP A 25 -19.38 3.52 -41.05
CA ASP A 25 -19.93 4.86 -41.29
C ASP A 25 -20.15 5.71 -40.03
N ALA A 26 -20.34 5.07 -38.87
CA ALA A 26 -20.40 5.72 -37.56
C ALA A 26 -19.10 6.45 -37.15
N GLN A 27 -17.92 5.93 -37.49
CA GLN A 27 -16.65 6.60 -37.22
C GLN A 27 -16.43 7.80 -38.16
N ARG A 28 -16.87 7.69 -39.41
CA ARG A 28 -16.85 8.83 -40.35
C ARG A 28 -17.82 9.92 -39.91
N ALA A 29 -19.00 9.55 -39.40
CA ALA A 29 -19.95 10.48 -38.82
C ALA A 29 -19.40 11.20 -37.59
N LEU A 30 -18.64 10.51 -36.73
CA LEU A 30 -17.99 11.11 -35.56
C LEU A 30 -16.83 12.05 -35.93
N LEU A 31 -16.06 11.72 -36.98
CA LEU A 31 -14.96 12.57 -37.46
C LEU A 31 -15.45 13.81 -38.21
N ASN A 32 -16.63 13.73 -38.84
CA ASN A 32 -17.23 14.83 -39.59
C ASN A 32 -18.23 15.66 -38.76
N ALA A 33 -18.53 15.26 -37.52
CA ALA A 33 -19.41 16.04 -36.65
C ALA A 33 -18.73 17.37 -36.28
N PRO A 34 -19.48 18.50 -36.29
CA PRO A 34 -18.95 19.77 -35.81
C PRO A 34 -18.49 19.59 -34.35
N PRO A 35 -17.34 20.18 -33.98
CA PRO A 35 -16.80 20.01 -32.63
C PRO A 35 -17.85 20.46 -31.61
N PRO A 36 -18.05 19.70 -30.52
CA PRO A 36 -19.03 20.07 -29.50
C PRO A 36 -18.67 21.45 -28.95
N VAL A 37 -19.64 22.36 -28.94
CA VAL A 37 -19.48 23.70 -28.35
C VAL A 37 -19.25 23.52 -26.85
N MET A 38 -18.00 23.72 -26.44
CA MET A 38 -17.59 23.50 -25.06
C MET A 38 -17.99 24.73 -24.22
N PRO A 39 -18.58 24.54 -23.04
CA PRO A 39 -18.84 25.64 -22.12
C PRO A 39 -17.54 26.41 -21.79
N PRO A 40 -17.57 27.75 -21.74
CA PRO A 40 -16.36 28.57 -21.61
C PRO A 40 -15.56 28.31 -20.31
N HIS A 41 -16.20 27.81 -19.25
CA HIS A 41 -15.52 27.44 -18.01
C HIS A 41 -14.72 26.13 -18.12
N LEU A 42 -15.07 25.25 -19.06
CA LEU A 42 -14.36 23.98 -19.31
C LEU A 42 -13.17 24.16 -20.26
N GLU A 43 -13.23 25.15 -21.16
CA GLU A 43 -12.14 25.46 -22.09
C GLU A 43 -10.85 25.83 -21.35
N ALA A 44 -10.96 26.64 -20.29
CA ALA A 44 -9.83 26.99 -19.43
C ALA A 44 -9.22 25.76 -18.71
N CYS A 45 -10.06 24.84 -18.23
CA CYS A 45 -9.60 23.60 -17.58
C CYS A 45 -8.91 22.65 -18.55
N VAL A 46 -9.47 22.47 -19.76
CA VAL A 46 -8.88 21.60 -20.79
C VAL A 46 -7.57 22.20 -21.29
N ARG A 47 -7.51 23.52 -21.53
CA ARG A 47 -6.27 24.22 -21.92
C ARG A 47 -5.18 24.05 -20.86
N MET A 48 -5.48 24.29 -19.58
CA MET A 48 -4.50 24.12 -18.49
C MET A 48 -3.96 22.68 -18.43
N ARG A 49 -4.83 21.68 -18.62
CA ARG A 49 -4.45 20.26 -18.56
C ARG A 49 -3.59 19.84 -19.74
N VAL A 50 -3.91 20.31 -20.94
CA VAL A 50 -3.14 20.06 -22.17
C VAL A 50 -1.78 20.74 -22.11
N GLU A 51 -1.72 21.99 -21.63
CA GLU A 51 -0.45 22.72 -21.46
C GLU A 51 0.46 22.08 -20.39
N SER A 52 -0.12 21.61 -19.29
CA SER A 52 0.60 20.86 -18.25
C SER A 52 1.21 19.56 -18.80
N GLY A 53 0.46 18.82 -19.62
CA GLY A 53 0.93 17.60 -20.29
C GLY A 53 2.01 17.84 -21.34
N MET A 54 1.95 18.96 -22.07
CA MET A 54 2.98 19.32 -23.06
C MET A 54 4.30 19.75 -22.41
N ARG A 55 4.25 20.46 -21.28
CA ARG A 55 5.48 20.86 -20.54
C ARG A 55 6.22 19.65 -19.98
N THR A 56 5.51 18.66 -19.45
CA THR A 56 6.12 17.41 -18.94
C THR A 56 6.78 16.60 -20.05
N ARG A 57 6.17 16.52 -21.25
CA ARG A 57 6.76 15.82 -22.41
C ARG A 57 8.02 16.49 -22.97
N ARG A 58 8.09 17.83 -22.99
CA ARG A 58 9.30 18.54 -23.45
C ARG A 58 10.47 18.34 -22.48
N PHE A 59 10.19 18.18 -21.18
CA PHE A 59 11.23 17.97 -20.18
C PHE A 59 11.88 16.57 -20.28
N THR A 60 11.09 15.52 -20.52
CA THR A 60 11.62 14.14 -20.64
C THR A 60 12.41 13.89 -21.93
N LEU A 61 12.04 14.55 -23.03
CA LEU A 61 12.78 14.46 -24.31
C LEU A 61 14.16 15.16 -24.26
N ASN A 62 14.29 16.25 -23.48
CA ASN A 62 15.57 16.93 -23.34
C ASN A 62 16.55 16.15 -22.43
N LEU A 63 16.04 15.48 -21.40
CA LEU A 63 16.86 14.71 -20.46
C LEU A 63 17.43 13.43 -21.10
N THR A 64 16.63 12.76 -21.95
CA THR A 64 17.08 11.58 -22.71
C THR A 64 18.13 11.92 -23.77
N ARG A 65 18.03 13.09 -24.41
CA ARG A 65 19.08 13.57 -25.34
C ARG A 65 20.40 13.91 -24.63
N LEU A 66 20.33 14.48 -23.42
CA LEU A 66 21.51 14.76 -22.61
C LEU A 66 22.20 13.47 -22.11
N ALA A 67 21.43 12.47 -21.69
CA ALA A 67 21.98 11.17 -21.27
C ALA A 67 22.67 10.41 -22.41
N LEU A 68 22.11 10.47 -23.63
CA LEU A 68 22.72 9.88 -24.82
C LEU A 68 24.03 10.59 -25.21
N ALA A 69 24.08 11.93 -25.12
CA ALA A 69 25.30 12.68 -25.39
C ALA A 69 26.43 12.36 -24.38
N ALA A 70 26.10 12.19 -23.10
CA ALA A 70 27.08 11.81 -22.07
C ALA A 70 27.63 10.37 -22.27
N SER A 71 26.80 9.46 -22.78
CA SER A 71 27.18 8.06 -23.02
C SER A 71 28.19 7.91 -24.16
N VAL A 72 28.08 8.74 -25.21
CA VAL A 72 29.01 8.74 -26.35
C VAL A 72 30.41 9.26 -25.96
N MET A 73 30.49 10.20 -25.01
CA MET A 73 31.76 10.71 -24.49
C MET A 73 32.51 9.67 -23.63
N LEU A 74 31.80 8.84 -22.86
CA LEU A 74 32.41 7.80 -22.03
C LEU A 74 32.95 6.61 -22.85
N LEU A 75 32.30 6.26 -23.96
CA LEU A 75 32.74 5.15 -24.82
C LEU A 75 33.93 5.51 -25.72
N THR A 76 34.11 6.79 -26.07
CA THR A 76 35.24 7.24 -26.88
C THR A 76 36.49 7.56 -26.05
N GLY A 77 36.35 7.86 -24.75
CA GLY A 77 37.49 8.09 -23.85
C GLY A 77 38.14 6.83 -23.24
N GLY A 78 37.47 5.68 -23.26
CA GLY A 78 37.92 4.46 -22.56
C GLY A 78 38.89 3.55 -23.33
N ALA A 79 39.14 3.82 -24.62
CA ALA A 79 39.89 2.90 -25.48
C ALA A 79 41.43 3.01 -25.39
N LEU A 80 41.99 3.96 -24.63
CA LEU A 80 43.45 4.13 -24.50
C LEU A 80 44.05 3.60 -23.19
N ALA A 81 43.25 3.08 -22.25
CA ALA A 81 43.75 2.63 -20.95
C ALA A 81 43.93 1.11 -20.81
N TYR A 82 43.51 0.30 -21.80
CA TYR A 82 43.57 -1.16 -21.73
C TYR A 82 44.84 -1.79 -22.34
N GLY A 83 45.92 -1.01 -22.44
CA GLY A 83 47.15 -1.40 -23.13
C GLY A 83 48.38 -1.64 -22.27
N VAL A 84 48.31 -1.75 -20.93
CA VAL A 84 49.52 -1.99 -20.10
C VAL A 84 49.21 -2.75 -18.80
N VAL A 85 48.68 -3.98 -18.85
CA VAL A 85 48.76 -4.88 -17.68
C VAL A 85 48.90 -6.34 -18.15
N THR A 86 50.03 -6.66 -18.77
CA THR A 86 50.54 -8.03 -18.78
C THR A 86 52.01 -7.97 -18.38
N VAL A 87 52.48 -8.98 -17.65
CA VAL A 87 53.82 -9.11 -17.06
C VAL A 87 53.99 -8.46 -15.67
N GLN A 88 53.45 -9.11 -14.64
CA GLN A 88 54.21 -9.34 -13.40
C GLN A 88 53.61 -10.54 -12.65
N GLY A 89 54.40 -11.62 -12.56
CA GLY A 89 54.02 -12.85 -11.89
C GLY A 89 53.95 -12.66 -10.37
N PHE A 90 52.76 -12.87 -9.82
CA PHE A 90 52.55 -12.94 -8.38
C PHE A 90 52.69 -14.39 -7.90
N ARG A 91 53.78 -14.66 -7.16
CA ARG A 91 53.91 -15.85 -6.31
C ARG A 91 52.89 -15.72 -5.17
N LEU A 92 51.96 -16.67 -5.08
CA LEU A 92 51.13 -16.88 -3.90
C LEU A 92 52.01 -17.40 -2.75
N ARG A 93 52.32 -16.53 -1.79
CA ARG A 93 52.94 -16.89 -0.52
C ARG A 93 51.80 -17.27 0.43
N ALA A 94 51.77 -18.53 0.85
CA ALA A 94 50.81 -19.02 1.84
C ALA A 94 51.01 -18.28 3.17
N GLU A 95 49.99 -17.53 3.58
CA GLU A 95 49.98 -16.76 4.83
C GLU A 95 49.32 -17.63 5.92
N GLY A 96 50.08 -17.92 6.98
CA GLY A 96 49.64 -18.76 8.09
C GLY A 96 48.56 -18.11 8.96
N PRO A 97 47.94 -18.88 9.87
CA PRO A 97 46.81 -18.45 10.68
C PRO A 97 47.19 -17.28 11.61
N ARG A 98 46.43 -16.19 11.53
CA ARG A 98 46.61 -15.01 12.39
C ARG A 98 46.18 -15.33 13.83
N PRO A 99 46.96 -14.98 14.85
CA PRO A 99 46.55 -15.14 16.24
C PRO A 99 45.41 -14.17 16.59
N HIS A 100 44.45 -14.67 17.37
CA HIS A 100 43.35 -13.90 17.93
C HIS A 100 43.86 -12.73 18.77
N LEU A 101 43.64 -11.50 18.28
CA LEU A 101 43.83 -10.28 19.07
C LEU A 101 42.63 -10.08 20.00
N ALA A 102 42.93 -9.94 21.29
CA ALA A 102 41.97 -9.59 22.33
C ALA A 102 41.32 -8.22 22.07
N PRO A 103 40.04 -8.04 22.43
CA PRO A 103 39.31 -6.80 22.19
C PRO A 103 39.91 -5.63 22.99
N ARG A 104 40.23 -4.55 22.27
CA ARG A 104 40.67 -3.27 22.85
C ARG A 104 39.55 -2.65 23.70
N PRO A 105 39.82 -2.18 24.93
CA PRO A 105 38.85 -1.47 25.73
C PRO A 105 38.43 -0.16 25.03
N ARG A 106 37.11 0.03 24.88
CA ARG A 106 36.52 1.26 24.32
C ARG A 106 36.70 2.41 25.31
N ALA A 107 37.22 3.53 24.81
CA ALA A 107 37.28 4.78 25.56
C ALA A 107 35.85 5.29 25.89
N PRO A 108 35.65 5.95 27.04
CA PRO A 108 34.37 6.51 27.44
C PRO A 108 33.93 7.63 26.48
N ALA A 109 32.64 7.62 26.13
CA ALA A 109 32.03 8.63 25.27
C ALA A 109 31.99 10.00 25.96
N PRO A 110 32.21 11.10 25.23
CA PRO A 110 32.09 12.46 25.78
C PRO A 110 30.63 12.78 26.16
N PRO A 111 30.40 13.66 27.15
CA PRO A 111 29.07 14.01 27.62
C PRO A 111 28.27 14.76 26.55
N HIS A 112 27.03 14.34 26.35
CA HIS A 112 26.04 15.02 25.52
C HIS A 112 25.64 16.36 26.17
N VAL A 113 25.95 17.46 25.49
CA VAL A 113 25.39 18.78 25.80
C VAL A 113 23.96 18.81 25.24
N VAL A 114 22.98 18.91 26.13
CA VAL A 114 21.57 19.10 25.77
C VAL A 114 21.35 20.59 25.55
N GLU A 115 21.25 20.99 24.29
CA GLU A 115 20.84 22.33 23.90
C GLU A 115 19.31 22.42 24.03
N ILE A 116 18.85 23.18 25.04
CA ILE A 116 17.42 23.38 25.32
C ILE A 116 16.93 24.49 24.38
N GLU A 117 16.12 24.10 23.39
CA GLU A 117 15.45 25.01 22.47
C GLU A 117 14.37 25.82 23.21
N PRO A 118 14.33 27.17 23.09
CA PRO A 118 13.36 27.99 23.79
C PRO A 118 11.94 27.83 23.23
N ALA A 119 10.97 27.77 24.15
CA ALA A 119 9.56 27.58 23.84
C ALA A 119 8.98 28.67 22.91
N PRO A 120 8.13 28.32 21.94
CA PRO A 120 7.51 29.28 21.04
C PRO A 120 6.48 30.16 21.76
N ALA A 121 6.50 31.46 21.44
CA ALA A 121 5.60 32.48 21.97
C ALA A 121 4.13 32.23 21.56
N PRO A 122 3.15 32.61 22.40
CA PRO A 122 1.73 32.41 22.12
C PRO A 122 1.25 33.25 20.94
N THR A 123 0.59 32.60 19.98
CA THR A 123 -0.05 33.23 18.83
C THR A 123 -1.32 33.98 19.26
N PRO A 124 -1.53 35.24 18.85
CA PRO A 124 -2.75 35.98 19.17
C PRO A 124 -3.97 35.39 18.45
N ALA A 125 -5.08 35.34 19.18
CA ALA A 125 -6.36 34.79 18.76
C ALA A 125 -6.91 35.47 17.49
N ALA A 126 -7.26 34.64 16.50
CA ALA A 126 -7.94 35.08 15.29
C ALA A 126 -9.38 35.51 15.62
N THR A 127 -9.70 36.76 15.27
CA THR A 127 -11.03 37.35 15.37
C THR A 127 -12.00 36.68 14.39
N GLU A 128 -13.12 36.24 14.92
CA GLU A 128 -14.22 35.60 14.19
C GLU A 128 -14.94 36.64 13.29
N PRO A 129 -15.19 36.35 12.00
CA PRO A 129 -15.90 37.28 11.12
C PRO A 129 -17.41 37.28 11.40
N PRO A 130 -18.09 38.44 11.28
CA PRO A 130 -19.52 38.57 11.59
C PRO A 130 -20.41 37.83 10.58
N ALA A 131 -21.49 37.26 11.11
CA ALA A 131 -22.51 36.50 10.38
C ALA A 131 -23.19 37.34 9.28
N ALA A 132 -23.28 36.76 8.09
CA ALA A 132 -24.03 37.32 6.96
C ALA A 132 -25.55 37.18 7.18
N PRO A 133 -26.37 38.13 6.70
CA PRO A 133 -27.81 38.15 6.91
C PRO A 133 -28.55 37.05 6.13
N GLU A 134 -29.47 36.36 6.81
CA GLU A 134 -30.36 35.35 6.24
C GLU A 134 -31.34 35.97 5.24
N GLY A 135 -31.28 35.52 3.98
CA GLY A 135 -32.28 35.82 2.96
C GLY A 135 -33.57 35.00 3.12
N PRO A 136 -34.70 35.45 2.55
CA PRO A 136 -36.03 34.90 2.80
C PRO A 136 -36.20 33.49 2.21
N ARG A 137 -36.57 32.54 3.07
CA ARG A 137 -36.85 31.14 2.72
C ARG A 137 -38.19 31.04 1.98
N VAL A 138 -38.14 30.61 0.71
CA VAL A 138 -39.30 30.23 -0.09
C VAL A 138 -39.80 28.84 0.36
N PRO A 139 -41.09 28.65 0.71
CA PRO A 139 -41.61 27.36 1.14
C PRO A 139 -41.85 26.43 -0.06
N ARG A 140 -41.03 25.37 -0.18
CA ARG A 140 -41.30 24.24 -1.07
C ARG A 140 -42.35 23.31 -0.45
N ARG A 141 -43.57 23.36 -0.98
CA ARG A 141 -44.62 22.33 -0.80
C ARG A 141 -44.06 20.96 -1.21
N ARG A 142 -44.07 19.99 -0.29
CA ARG A 142 -44.01 18.56 -0.60
C ARG A 142 -45.41 17.95 -0.48
N PRO A 143 -45.83 17.07 -1.39
CA PRO A 143 -47.08 16.34 -1.24
C PRO A 143 -46.96 15.30 -0.13
N ARG A 144 -47.99 15.29 0.71
CA ARG A 144 -48.22 14.44 1.87
C ARG A 144 -48.69 13.07 1.38
N ALA A 145 -47.86 12.04 1.54
CA ALA A 145 -48.30 10.65 1.44
C ALA A 145 -48.83 10.23 2.82
N GLU A 146 -50.10 9.80 2.85
CA GLU A 146 -50.79 9.27 4.01
C GLU A 146 -50.16 7.94 4.44
N VAL A 147 -49.87 7.82 5.74
CA VAL A 147 -49.57 6.55 6.41
C VAL A 147 -50.67 6.33 7.44
N PRO A 148 -51.47 5.25 7.35
CA PRO A 148 -52.51 4.99 8.34
C PRO A 148 -51.91 4.50 9.67
N ALA A 149 -52.46 5.06 10.74
CA ALA A 149 -52.10 4.80 12.12
C ALA A 149 -52.54 3.40 12.58
N GLY A 150 -51.60 2.63 13.13
CA GLY A 150 -51.83 1.38 13.84
C GLY A 150 -51.39 1.49 15.30
N ARG A 151 -52.40 1.51 16.17
CA ARG A 151 -52.44 1.43 17.64
C ARG A 151 -51.19 0.99 18.44
N LEU A 152 -50.91 1.84 19.43
CA LEU A 152 -50.46 1.63 20.81
C LEU A 152 -50.53 0.20 21.39
N ALA A 153 -49.44 -0.22 22.03
CA ALA A 153 -49.47 -0.97 23.28
C ALA A 153 -48.21 -0.64 24.11
N LEU A 154 -48.42 0.00 25.27
CA LEU A 154 -47.44 0.15 26.35
C LEU A 154 -47.17 -1.23 26.97
N LEU A 155 -45.91 -1.62 27.11
CA LEU A 155 -45.47 -2.56 28.14
C LEU A 155 -44.09 -2.12 28.68
N THR A 156 -44.13 -1.47 29.83
CA THR A 156 -43.04 -1.32 30.78
C THR A 156 -42.69 -2.66 31.41
N PRO A 157 -41.41 -3.09 31.45
CA PRO A 157 -40.96 -4.09 32.40
C PRO A 157 -40.50 -3.46 33.73
N PRO A 158 -40.74 -4.14 34.86
CA PRO A 158 -40.51 -3.61 36.20
C PRO A 158 -39.03 -3.60 36.64
N VAL A 159 -38.73 -2.58 37.44
CA VAL A 159 -37.52 -2.42 38.25
C VAL A 159 -37.49 -3.51 39.34
N GLY A 160 -36.47 -4.36 39.31
CA GLY A 160 -36.14 -5.33 40.37
C GLY A 160 -34.93 -4.84 41.19
N PRO A 161 -34.89 -5.08 42.51
CA PRO A 161 -33.99 -4.40 43.43
C PRO A 161 -32.54 -4.90 43.39
N ALA A 162 -31.65 -3.96 43.74
CA ALA A 162 -30.21 -4.11 43.87
C ALA A 162 -29.81 -5.20 44.88
N ALA A 163 -28.90 -6.08 44.46
CA ALA A 163 -28.16 -6.95 45.36
C ALA A 163 -26.95 -6.19 45.95
N PRO A 164 -26.68 -6.30 47.25
CA PRO A 164 -25.58 -5.59 47.91
C PRO A 164 -24.23 -6.23 47.62
N ALA A 165 -23.23 -5.37 47.44
CA ALA A 165 -21.81 -5.73 47.33
C ALA A 165 -21.28 -6.32 48.65
N PRO A 166 -20.45 -7.38 48.62
CA PRO A 166 -19.62 -7.73 49.77
C PRO A 166 -18.39 -6.81 49.82
N ALA A 167 -18.25 -6.12 50.95
CA ALA A 167 -17.07 -5.36 51.33
C ALA A 167 -15.84 -6.29 51.52
N PRO A 168 -14.61 -5.74 51.38
CA PRO A 168 -13.36 -6.49 51.45
C PRO A 168 -12.99 -6.88 52.88
N ALA A 169 -12.46 -8.09 53.05
CA ALA A 169 -11.82 -8.50 54.30
C ALA A 169 -10.33 -8.09 54.32
N PRO A 170 -9.80 -7.66 55.48
CA PRO A 170 -8.51 -7.01 55.65
C PRO A 170 -7.32 -7.97 55.69
N SER A 171 -6.18 -7.52 55.14
CA SER A 171 -4.86 -8.08 55.42
C SER A 171 -4.41 -7.72 56.85
N PRO A 172 -3.80 -8.65 57.59
CA PRO A 172 -2.86 -8.30 58.64
C PRO A 172 -1.43 -8.62 58.20
N VAL A 173 -0.64 -7.55 58.19
CA VAL A 173 0.82 -7.53 58.29
C VAL A 173 1.29 -8.46 59.42
N LYS A 174 2.26 -9.33 59.14
CA LYS A 174 3.31 -9.68 60.10
C LYS A 174 4.53 -10.29 59.39
N ALA A 175 5.52 -9.44 59.16
CA ALA A 175 6.91 -9.88 59.13
C ALA A 175 7.35 -10.26 60.55
N PRO A 176 8.21 -11.28 60.68
CA PRO A 176 9.32 -11.15 61.62
C PRO A 176 10.65 -11.57 60.99
N GLY A 177 11.61 -10.64 61.06
CA GLY A 177 13.01 -10.93 61.34
C GLY A 177 13.77 -11.87 60.39
N LEU A 178 14.35 -11.32 59.32
CA LEU A 178 15.58 -11.88 58.78
C LEU A 178 16.73 -11.45 59.71
N SER A 179 17.13 -12.35 60.60
CA SER A 179 18.35 -12.25 61.38
C SER A 179 19.57 -12.31 60.47
N PHE A 180 20.44 -11.32 60.61
CA PHE A 180 21.71 -11.14 59.90
C PHE A 180 22.81 -12.12 60.39
N GLY A 181 22.44 -13.35 60.72
CA GLY A 181 23.25 -14.30 61.51
C GLY A 181 23.35 -15.72 60.97
N GLU A 182 22.87 -16.01 59.75
CA GLU A 182 23.03 -17.31 59.06
C GLU A 182 23.90 -17.22 57.80
N LEU A 183 24.70 -16.16 57.71
CA LEU A 183 25.83 -16.10 56.80
C LEU A 183 27.06 -16.62 57.55
N LEU A 184 27.29 -17.94 57.54
CA LEU A 184 28.62 -18.57 57.55
C LEU A 184 28.48 -20.10 57.61
N MET A 185 29.03 -20.76 56.59
CA MET A 185 29.37 -22.19 56.52
C MET A 185 28.23 -23.20 56.26
N GLN A 186 27.62 -23.13 55.07
CA GLN A 186 27.22 -24.34 54.34
C GLN A 186 27.97 -24.37 53.01
N SER A 187 29.18 -24.92 53.06
CA SER A 187 29.90 -25.39 51.88
C SER A 187 29.29 -26.73 51.48
N GLU A 188 28.09 -26.69 50.90
CA GLU A 188 27.47 -27.85 50.29
C GLU A 188 27.93 -27.92 48.83
N ALA A 189 28.48 -29.06 48.43
CA ALA A 189 28.95 -29.31 47.08
C ALA A 189 27.81 -29.00 46.08
N PRO A 190 28.10 -28.37 44.93
CA PRO A 190 27.07 -28.10 43.95
C PRO A 190 26.43 -29.42 43.53
N PRO A 191 25.09 -29.55 43.59
CA PRO A 191 24.43 -30.75 43.10
C PRO A 191 24.82 -30.96 41.63
N PRO A 192 24.93 -32.23 41.18
CA PRO A 192 25.26 -32.51 39.80
C PRO A 192 24.24 -31.78 38.92
N LEU A 193 24.76 -31.00 37.96
CA LEU A 193 23.96 -30.28 36.98
C LEU A 193 23.02 -31.28 36.32
N GLU A 194 21.77 -31.31 36.76
CA GLU A 194 20.72 -32.00 36.02
C GLU A 194 20.77 -31.42 34.61
N PRO A 195 20.72 -32.26 33.56
CA PRO A 195 20.66 -31.77 32.20
C PRO A 195 19.44 -30.87 32.13
N ARG A 196 19.70 -29.56 32.09
CA ARG A 196 18.72 -28.53 31.85
C ARG A 196 18.17 -28.87 30.48
N ASN A 197 17.05 -29.59 30.45
CA ASN A 197 16.22 -29.75 29.28
C ASN A 197 15.80 -28.32 28.92
N GLU A 198 16.60 -27.67 28.07
CA GLU A 198 16.13 -26.54 27.30
C GLU A 198 14.80 -27.00 26.71
N PRO A 199 13.69 -26.28 26.93
CA PRO A 199 12.44 -26.65 26.30
C PRO A 199 12.72 -26.69 24.81
N GLU A 200 12.75 -27.90 24.29
CA GLU A 200 13.01 -28.22 22.90
C GLU A 200 12.10 -27.28 22.10
N ALA A 201 12.70 -26.26 21.50
CA ALA A 201 11.98 -25.18 20.86
C ALA A 201 11.04 -25.85 19.87
N THR A 202 9.76 -25.91 20.22
CA THR A 202 8.77 -26.67 19.48
C THR A 202 8.78 -26.07 18.09
N ARG A 203 9.40 -26.77 17.14
CA ARG A 203 9.52 -26.30 15.77
C ARG A 203 8.11 -26.20 15.24
N LEU A 204 7.54 -25.00 15.26
CA LEU A 204 6.20 -24.73 14.78
C LEU A 204 6.17 -25.11 13.30
N VAL A 205 5.45 -26.19 13.00
CA VAL A 205 5.24 -26.67 11.63
C VAL A 205 4.43 -25.59 10.91
N PRO A 206 4.92 -25.06 9.77
CA PRO A 206 4.18 -24.08 8.99
C PRO A 206 2.79 -24.61 8.63
N LYS A 207 1.75 -23.83 8.90
CA LYS A 207 0.38 -24.21 8.53
C LYS A 207 0.06 -23.67 7.14
N PRO A 208 -0.14 -24.54 6.12
CA PRO A 208 -0.56 -24.09 4.80
C PRO A 208 -2.02 -23.63 4.84
N GLY A 209 -2.29 -22.54 4.13
CA GLY A 209 -3.62 -22.02 3.85
C GLY A 209 -3.71 -21.52 2.41
N ARG A 210 -4.90 -21.11 1.99
CA ARG A 210 -5.12 -20.59 0.64
C ARG A 210 -5.99 -19.34 0.68
N LEU A 211 -5.50 -18.27 0.06
CA LEU A 211 -6.27 -17.06 -0.23
C LEU A 211 -6.93 -17.24 -1.59
N LEU A 212 -8.26 -17.15 -1.60
CA LEU A 212 -9.08 -17.27 -2.81
C LEU A 212 -9.86 -16.00 -3.05
N VAL A 213 -9.91 -15.56 -4.29
CA VAL A 213 -10.80 -14.49 -4.74
C VAL A 213 -11.50 -14.97 -5.99
N ASN A 214 -12.81 -15.10 -5.97
CA ASN A 214 -13.58 -15.45 -7.16
C ASN A 214 -14.54 -14.33 -7.52
N TRP A 215 -14.64 -14.02 -8.80
CA TRP A 215 -15.63 -13.12 -9.36
C TRP A 215 -16.44 -13.86 -10.42
N ALA A 216 -17.75 -13.63 -10.47
CA ALA A 216 -18.56 -14.13 -11.57
C ALA A 216 -18.07 -13.57 -12.91
N GLY A 217 -17.75 -14.46 -13.84
CA GLY A 217 -17.32 -14.12 -15.20
C GLY A 217 -15.86 -13.69 -15.33
N ARG A 218 -15.02 -13.90 -14.30
CA ARG A 218 -13.57 -13.62 -14.38
C ARG A 218 -12.77 -14.77 -13.79
N ARG A 219 -11.47 -14.85 -14.12
CA ARG A 219 -10.57 -15.83 -13.48
C ARG A 219 -10.36 -15.42 -12.03
N GLY A 220 -10.52 -16.37 -11.12
CA GLY A 220 -10.24 -16.15 -9.71
C GLY A 220 -8.74 -16.04 -9.43
N VAL A 221 -8.41 -15.47 -8.29
CA VAL A 221 -7.08 -15.50 -7.69
C VAL A 221 -6.98 -16.70 -6.75
N SER A 222 -5.87 -17.42 -6.82
CA SER A 222 -5.53 -18.48 -5.88
C SER A 222 -4.08 -18.35 -5.46
N LEU A 223 -3.87 -18.09 -4.17
CA LEU A 223 -2.56 -17.88 -3.57
C LEU A 223 -2.40 -18.84 -2.40
N ASP A 224 -1.35 -19.64 -2.44
CA ASP A 224 -0.91 -20.46 -1.32
C ASP A 224 -0.24 -19.56 -0.28
N VAL A 225 -0.64 -19.73 0.97
CA VAL A 225 -0.17 -18.94 2.11
C VAL A 225 0.47 -19.88 3.10
N LEU A 226 1.72 -19.63 3.41
CA LEU A 226 2.46 -20.32 4.45
C LEU A 226 2.58 -19.41 5.67
N ASP A 227 2.06 -19.86 6.81
CA ASP A 227 2.28 -19.19 8.08
C ASP A 227 3.74 -19.40 8.52
N LEU A 228 4.46 -18.29 8.72
CA LEU A 228 5.84 -18.29 9.21
C LEU A 228 5.92 -17.76 10.65
N SER A 229 4.78 -17.50 11.30
CA SER A 229 4.74 -16.99 12.66
C SER A 229 5.52 -17.91 13.61
N GLY A 230 6.51 -17.34 14.29
CA GLY A 230 7.43 -18.09 15.17
C GLY A 230 8.73 -18.54 14.50
N GLN A 231 8.93 -18.26 13.21
CA GLN A 231 10.18 -18.53 12.48
C GLN A 231 10.97 -17.23 12.25
N GLY A 232 11.64 -16.74 13.29
CA GLY A 232 12.43 -15.51 13.24
C GLY A 232 11.56 -14.28 12.97
N ASP A 233 11.92 -13.50 11.94
CA ASP A 233 11.23 -12.27 11.56
C ASP A 233 10.11 -12.49 10.52
N GLY A 234 9.97 -13.70 10.00
CA GLY A 234 8.93 -14.06 9.03
C GLY A 234 7.55 -14.10 9.68
N LEU A 235 6.56 -13.58 8.97
CA LEU A 235 5.15 -13.63 9.37
C LEU A 235 4.34 -14.51 8.42
N ALA A 236 4.52 -14.33 7.11
CA ALA A 236 3.88 -15.19 6.11
C ALA A 236 4.65 -15.18 4.79
N ARG A 237 4.52 -16.27 4.03
CA ARG A 237 4.95 -16.34 2.63
C ARG A 237 3.74 -16.63 1.76
N ILE A 238 3.56 -15.85 0.70
CA ILE A 238 2.40 -15.91 -0.18
C ILE A 238 2.89 -16.12 -1.61
N VAL A 239 2.46 -17.22 -2.23
CA VAL A 239 2.88 -17.60 -3.58
C VAL A 239 1.68 -18.05 -4.39
N GLY A 240 1.61 -17.65 -5.66
CA GLY A 240 0.60 -18.17 -6.58
C GLY A 240 0.46 -17.28 -7.79
N HIS A 241 -0.77 -17.13 -8.29
CA HIS A 241 -1.06 -16.29 -9.43
C HIS A 241 -2.18 -15.30 -9.11
N VAL A 242 -1.92 -14.03 -9.39
CA VAL A 242 -2.95 -12.99 -9.50
C VAL A 242 -3.13 -12.77 -10.99
N ASN A 243 -4.33 -12.94 -11.55
CA ASN A 243 -4.63 -12.68 -12.96
C ASN A 243 -3.54 -13.12 -13.99
N ARG A 244 -3.05 -14.37 -13.88
CA ARG A 244 -1.97 -15.00 -14.70
C ARG A 244 -0.53 -14.54 -14.42
N THR A 245 -0.31 -13.49 -13.65
CA THR A 245 1.04 -13.09 -13.24
C THR A 245 1.40 -13.77 -11.94
N ARG A 246 2.61 -14.33 -11.88
CA ARG A 246 3.12 -14.98 -10.69
C ARG A 246 3.31 -13.96 -9.57
N LEU A 247 2.75 -14.22 -8.40
CA LEU A 247 2.99 -13.46 -7.19
C LEU A 247 3.83 -14.31 -6.26
N ALA A 248 4.92 -13.77 -5.74
CA ALA A 248 5.73 -14.42 -4.72
C ALA A 248 6.25 -13.36 -3.75
N VAL A 249 5.62 -13.24 -2.59
CA VAL A 249 5.97 -12.26 -1.57
C VAL A 249 6.14 -12.89 -0.20
N GLU A 250 7.03 -12.31 0.57
CA GLU A 250 7.29 -12.64 1.96
C GLU A 250 6.98 -11.42 2.81
N ILE A 251 6.20 -11.63 3.86
CA ILE A 251 5.87 -10.63 4.86
C ILE A 251 6.75 -10.91 6.05
N ARG A 252 7.58 -9.93 6.40
CA ARG A 252 8.44 -9.92 7.57
C ARG A 252 8.00 -8.79 8.50
N ARG A 253 8.54 -8.78 9.72
CA ARG A 253 8.40 -7.64 10.63
C ARG A 253 8.92 -6.38 9.95
N GLY A 254 8.03 -5.41 9.71
CA GLY A 254 8.39 -4.12 9.12
C GLY A 254 8.58 -4.10 7.59
N LEU A 255 8.37 -5.22 6.88
CA LEU A 255 8.71 -5.30 5.45
C LEU A 255 7.85 -6.32 4.69
N ILE A 256 7.38 -5.94 3.50
CA ILE A 256 6.88 -6.86 2.48
C ILE A 256 7.85 -6.83 1.32
N VAL A 257 8.43 -7.98 0.99
CA VAL A 257 9.44 -8.11 -0.07
C VAL A 257 9.09 -9.27 -0.99
N GLY A 258 9.37 -9.14 -2.28
CA GLY A 258 9.14 -10.22 -3.21
C GLY A 258 9.08 -9.76 -4.66
N LYS A 259 8.24 -10.44 -5.45
CA LYS A 259 8.02 -10.16 -6.86
C LYS A 259 6.57 -10.30 -7.30
N ILE A 260 6.21 -9.51 -8.30
CA ILE A 260 5.00 -9.64 -9.10
C ILE A 260 5.46 -9.77 -10.55
N GLY A 261 5.30 -10.97 -11.12
CA GLY A 261 5.98 -11.33 -12.36
C GLY A 261 7.48 -11.33 -12.13
N ASP A 262 8.20 -10.57 -12.95
CA ASP A 262 9.63 -10.34 -12.79
C ASP A 262 9.97 -9.09 -11.99
N GLU A 263 8.95 -8.28 -11.68
CA GLU A 263 9.14 -6.97 -11.07
C GLU A 263 9.27 -7.06 -9.54
N PRO A 264 10.22 -6.30 -8.96
CA PRO A 264 10.44 -6.33 -7.52
C PRO A 264 9.33 -5.61 -6.75
N VAL A 265 9.01 -6.15 -5.57
CA VAL A 265 8.19 -5.53 -4.56
C VAL A 265 9.04 -5.29 -3.32
N ASN A 266 9.04 -4.06 -2.83
CA ASN A 266 9.71 -3.70 -1.58
C ASN A 266 8.88 -2.61 -0.88
N ILE A 267 8.12 -3.00 0.16
CA ILE A 267 7.21 -2.12 0.89
C ILE A 267 7.55 -2.18 2.38
N TRP A 268 8.02 -1.06 2.94
CA TRP A 268 8.29 -0.92 4.36
C TRP A 268 7.01 -0.64 5.13
N LEU A 269 6.81 -1.38 6.22
CA LEU A 269 5.70 -1.22 7.15
C LEU A 269 6.19 -0.39 8.34
N LYS A 270 5.75 0.87 8.41
CA LYS A 270 6.16 1.87 9.41
C LYS A 270 5.11 1.95 10.51
N GLY A 271 5.37 1.23 11.60
CA GLY A 271 4.42 1.15 12.72
C GLY A 271 3.13 0.41 12.32
N GLU A 272 2.00 0.88 12.83
CA GLU A 272 0.69 0.23 12.60
C GLU A 272 -0.13 0.87 11.49
N GLU A 273 0.24 2.07 11.04
CA GLU A 273 -0.65 2.91 10.23
C GLU A 273 -0.10 3.29 8.87
N ARG A 274 1.20 3.11 8.59
CA ARG A 274 1.79 3.62 7.35
C ARG A 274 2.67 2.60 6.67
N ALA A 275 2.56 2.49 5.35
CA ALA A 275 3.48 1.73 4.52
C ALA A 275 3.94 2.56 3.33
N ASP A 276 5.24 2.53 3.04
CA ASP A 276 5.84 3.20 1.88
C ASP A 276 6.81 2.24 1.20
N GLY A 277 7.00 2.38 -0.11
CA GLY A 277 7.97 1.56 -0.82
C GLY A 277 7.85 1.68 -2.33
N SER A 278 8.12 0.58 -3.02
CA SER A 278 8.00 0.51 -4.46
C SER A 278 7.53 -0.86 -4.97
N ILE A 279 6.86 -0.82 -6.11
CA ILE A 279 6.50 -1.99 -6.92
C ILE A 279 6.92 -1.66 -8.35
N ALA A 280 7.75 -2.50 -8.98
CA ALA A 280 8.29 -2.24 -10.31
C ALA A 280 8.98 -0.86 -10.43
N GLY A 281 9.64 -0.41 -9.35
CA GLY A 281 10.26 0.92 -9.29
C GLY A 281 9.29 2.10 -9.08
N HIS A 282 7.98 1.89 -9.13
CA HIS A 282 6.98 2.92 -8.86
C HIS A 282 6.73 3.08 -7.36
N THR A 283 6.75 4.32 -6.88
CA THR A 283 6.51 4.62 -5.46
C THR A 283 5.09 4.23 -5.04
N VAL A 284 5.00 3.53 -3.91
CA VAL A 284 3.77 3.18 -3.22
C VAL A 284 3.74 3.91 -1.88
N SER A 285 2.60 4.51 -1.53
CA SER A 285 2.37 5.08 -0.21
C SER A 285 0.94 4.77 0.22
N ILE A 286 0.82 4.18 1.41
CA ILE A 286 -0.40 3.62 1.94
C ILE A 286 -0.53 4.03 3.39
N ASN A 287 -1.71 4.48 3.78
CA ASN A 287 -2.08 4.74 5.16
C ASN A 287 -3.26 3.84 5.54
N VAL A 288 -3.22 3.33 6.75
CA VAL A 288 -4.26 2.54 7.40
C VAL A 288 -4.69 3.29 8.64
N ALA A 289 -6.00 3.53 8.75
CA ALA A 289 -6.59 4.15 9.91
C ALA A 289 -7.62 3.20 10.55
N PRO A 290 -7.72 3.16 11.89
CA PRO A 290 -8.82 2.48 12.54
C PRO A 290 -10.14 3.17 12.20
N VAL A 291 -11.21 2.37 12.03
CA VAL A 291 -12.58 2.86 11.88
C VAL A 291 -13.49 2.10 12.84
N LYS A 292 -14.74 2.55 13.00
CA LYS A 292 -15.72 1.84 13.84
C LYS A 292 -15.82 0.37 13.39
N ASN A 293 -15.40 -0.52 14.29
CA ASN A 293 -15.37 -1.98 14.11
C ASN A 293 -14.43 -2.48 13.01
N GLY A 294 -13.32 -1.80 12.71
CA GLY A 294 -12.40 -2.28 11.68
C GLY A 294 -11.28 -1.32 11.30
N TYR A 295 -10.83 -1.43 10.06
CA TYR A 295 -9.74 -0.65 9.50
C TYR A 295 -10.07 -0.18 8.08
N LEU A 296 -9.51 0.97 7.73
CA LEU A 296 -9.60 1.57 6.41
C LEU A 296 -8.19 1.85 5.89
N LEU A 297 -7.84 1.19 4.80
CA LEU A 297 -6.65 1.46 4.00
C LEU A 297 -6.99 2.48 2.91
N ARG A 298 -6.10 3.46 2.72
CA ARG A 298 -6.09 4.40 1.60
C ARG A 298 -4.66 4.58 1.11
N GLY A 299 -4.44 4.52 -0.20
CA GLY A 299 -3.11 4.73 -0.73
C GLY A 299 -3.07 4.80 -2.24
N THR A 300 -1.86 4.89 -2.77
CA THR A 300 -1.55 4.84 -4.19
C THR A 300 -0.77 3.57 -4.49
N LEU A 301 -1.30 2.76 -5.39
CA LEU A 301 -0.58 1.67 -6.05
C LEU A 301 -0.19 2.14 -7.45
N PRO A 302 0.72 1.46 -8.16
CA PRO A 302 1.05 1.86 -9.51
C PRO A 302 -0.20 1.79 -10.40
N GLY A 303 -0.50 2.90 -11.10
CA GLY A 303 -1.65 3.01 -12.00
C GLY A 303 -3.01 3.34 -11.37
N HIS A 304 -3.16 3.35 -10.03
CA HIS A 304 -4.44 3.68 -9.37
C HIS A 304 -4.34 4.03 -7.89
N THR A 305 -5.39 4.68 -7.38
CA THR A 305 -5.62 4.78 -5.94
C THR A 305 -6.30 3.49 -5.44
N ALA A 306 -5.88 3.05 -4.25
CA ALA A 306 -6.46 1.92 -3.57
C ALA A 306 -7.20 2.41 -2.32
N ARG A 307 -8.42 1.92 -2.13
CA ARG A 307 -9.15 2.04 -0.87
C ARG A 307 -9.68 0.68 -0.50
N LEU A 308 -9.38 0.20 0.71
CA LEU A 308 -9.87 -1.07 1.19
C LEU A 308 -10.37 -0.91 2.61
N GLU A 309 -11.53 -1.47 2.90
CA GLU A 309 -12.15 -1.36 4.21
C GLU A 309 -12.60 -2.71 4.69
N GLU A 310 -12.03 -3.12 5.82
CA GLU A 310 -12.33 -4.36 6.50
C GLU A 310 -12.96 -4.01 7.84
N ARG A 311 -14.25 -4.33 8.01
CA ARG A 311 -14.94 -4.22 9.29
C ARG A 311 -15.34 -5.59 9.79
N LYS A 312 -15.81 -5.67 11.04
CA LYS A 312 -16.40 -6.86 11.63
C LYS A 312 -17.53 -7.37 10.72
N GLY A 313 -17.22 -8.42 9.97
CA GLY A 313 -18.15 -9.06 9.04
C GLY A 313 -18.37 -8.35 7.70
N LEU A 314 -17.57 -7.33 7.33
CA LEU A 314 -17.72 -6.63 6.06
C LEU A 314 -16.36 -6.41 5.38
N LEU A 315 -16.34 -6.56 4.06
CA LEU A 315 -15.18 -6.25 3.21
C LEU A 315 -15.62 -5.48 1.98
N ARG A 316 -15.00 -4.33 1.71
CA ARG A 316 -15.18 -3.57 0.47
C ARG A 316 -13.86 -2.99 -0.01
N TRP A 317 -13.72 -2.81 -1.32
CA TRP A 317 -12.51 -2.20 -1.89
C TRP A 317 -12.78 -1.45 -3.18
N TYR A 318 -11.89 -0.53 -3.49
CA TYR A 318 -11.88 0.28 -4.69
C TYR A 318 -10.47 0.34 -5.29
N PRO A 319 -10.34 0.20 -6.61
CA PRO A 319 -11.40 -0.17 -7.56
C PRO A 319 -11.78 -1.65 -7.46
N GLY A 320 -13.03 -1.99 -7.78
CA GLY A 320 -13.49 -3.37 -7.98
C GLY A 320 -14.80 -3.73 -7.27
N CYS A 321 -14.90 -3.55 -5.95
CA CYS A 321 -16.08 -3.94 -5.19
C CYS A 321 -16.45 -2.92 -4.11
N GLU A 322 -17.08 -1.82 -4.52
CA GLU A 322 -17.44 -0.72 -3.62
C GLU A 322 -18.62 -1.07 -2.71
N ARG A 323 -19.46 -2.02 -3.16
CA ARG A 323 -20.51 -2.62 -2.34
C ARG A 323 -19.89 -3.59 -1.33
N PRO A 324 -20.28 -3.53 -0.05
CA PRO A 324 -19.68 -4.39 0.96
C PRO A 324 -20.11 -5.85 0.76
N LEU A 325 -19.12 -6.74 0.73
CA LEU A 325 -19.30 -8.16 0.89
C LEU A 325 -19.53 -8.48 2.37
N VAL A 326 -20.49 -9.36 2.64
CA VAL A 326 -20.86 -9.77 3.99
C VAL A 326 -20.12 -11.05 4.33
N ALA A 327 -19.61 -11.16 5.56
CA ALA A 327 -18.97 -12.37 6.02
C ALA A 327 -20.01 -13.47 6.24
N THR A 328 -19.83 -14.61 5.57
CA THR A 328 -20.64 -15.82 5.77
C THR A 328 -19.99 -16.78 6.76
N ALA A 329 -18.68 -16.68 6.93
CA ALA A 329 -17.90 -17.37 7.95
C ALA A 329 -16.65 -16.55 8.29
N ALA A 330 -15.87 -16.99 9.29
CA ALA A 330 -14.65 -16.31 9.69
C ALA A 330 -13.62 -16.26 8.53
N GLY A 331 -13.43 -15.08 7.94
CA GLY A 331 -12.56 -14.87 6.78
C GLY A 331 -13.20 -15.20 5.42
N VAL A 332 -14.48 -15.57 5.36
CA VAL A 332 -15.19 -15.81 4.10
C VAL A 332 -16.18 -14.69 3.87
N TYR A 333 -16.02 -13.93 2.80
CA TYR A 333 -16.86 -12.81 2.42
C TYR A 333 -17.53 -13.09 1.08
N GLN A 334 -18.83 -12.83 0.97
CA GLN A 334 -19.60 -13.04 -0.25
C GLN A 334 -20.61 -11.91 -0.46
N GLY A 335 -20.97 -11.65 -1.72
CA GLY A 335 -21.94 -10.60 -2.05
C GLY A 335 -21.88 -10.19 -3.51
N THR A 336 -22.52 -9.07 -3.83
CA THR A 336 -22.55 -8.48 -5.18
C THR A 336 -21.79 -7.16 -5.21
N CYS A 337 -20.90 -7.03 -6.19
CA CYS A 337 -20.16 -5.79 -6.44
C CYS A 337 -21.02 -4.78 -7.22
N THR A 338 -20.48 -3.58 -7.46
CA THR A 338 -21.20 -2.48 -8.13
C THR A 338 -21.64 -2.81 -9.56
N GLU A 339 -20.93 -3.71 -10.26
CA GLU A 339 -21.30 -4.21 -11.58
C GLU A 339 -22.42 -5.28 -11.56
N GLY A 340 -23.01 -5.56 -10.40
CA GLY A 340 -24.02 -6.63 -10.24
C GLY A 340 -23.43 -8.06 -10.23
N ARG A 341 -22.12 -8.19 -10.43
CA ARG A 341 -21.41 -9.48 -10.40
C ARG A 341 -21.22 -9.97 -8.97
N THR A 342 -21.38 -11.27 -8.75
CA THR A 342 -21.07 -11.89 -7.46
C THR A 342 -19.57 -11.99 -7.26
N ALA A 343 -19.12 -11.78 -6.03
CA ALA A 343 -17.74 -11.99 -5.62
C ALA A 343 -17.68 -12.78 -4.32
N SER A 344 -16.61 -13.57 -4.17
CA SER A 344 -16.29 -14.29 -2.94
C SER A 344 -14.81 -14.15 -2.61
N VAL A 345 -14.48 -13.90 -1.36
CA VAL A 345 -13.12 -13.77 -0.85
C VAL A 345 -12.95 -14.72 0.33
N VAL A 346 -11.94 -15.58 0.30
CA VAL A 346 -11.57 -16.47 1.40
C VAL A 346 -10.20 -16.07 1.92
N VAL A 347 -10.15 -15.51 3.12
CA VAL A 347 -8.95 -15.06 3.81
C VAL A 347 -8.50 -16.11 4.83
N PRO A 348 -7.39 -16.83 4.59
CA PRO A 348 -6.96 -17.92 5.46
C PRO A 348 -6.52 -17.38 6.83
N PRO A 349 -6.52 -18.22 7.89
CA PRO A 349 -6.12 -17.82 9.23
C PRO A 349 -4.76 -17.12 9.30
N ALA A 350 -3.77 -17.61 8.54
CA ALA A 350 -2.43 -17.03 8.47
C ALA A 350 -2.45 -15.53 8.09
N ILE A 351 -3.28 -15.14 7.10
CA ILE A 351 -3.43 -13.72 6.73
C ILE A 351 -4.23 -12.95 7.78
N ARG A 352 -5.25 -13.58 8.37
CA ARG A 352 -6.09 -12.93 9.40
C ARG A 352 -5.31 -12.56 10.67
N GLN A 353 -4.31 -13.35 11.01
CA GLN A 353 -3.44 -13.17 12.17
C GLN A 353 -2.32 -12.15 11.96
N LEU A 354 -2.09 -11.71 10.72
CA LEU A 354 -1.13 -10.65 10.44
C LEU A 354 -1.53 -9.32 11.12
N PRO A 355 -0.54 -8.46 11.42
CA PRO A 355 -0.81 -7.08 11.82
C PRO A 355 -1.74 -6.38 10.80
N PRO A 356 -2.68 -5.53 11.25
CA PRO A 356 -3.68 -4.92 10.36
C PRO A 356 -3.08 -4.25 9.13
N LEU A 357 -1.97 -3.51 9.29
CA LEU A 357 -1.26 -2.88 8.17
C LEU A 357 -0.81 -3.90 7.12
N ALA A 358 -0.08 -4.93 7.53
CA ALA A 358 0.42 -5.97 6.62
C ALA A 358 -0.74 -6.71 5.93
N ARG A 359 -1.78 -7.07 6.70
CA ARG A 359 -2.99 -7.73 6.19
C ARG A 359 -3.66 -6.91 5.10
N LEU A 360 -3.93 -5.63 5.37
CA LEU A 360 -4.66 -4.78 4.43
C LEU A 360 -3.83 -4.42 3.21
N VAL A 361 -2.51 -4.19 3.35
CA VAL A 361 -1.63 -3.96 2.20
C VAL A 361 -1.64 -5.19 1.29
N MET A 362 -1.51 -6.40 1.84
CA MET A 362 -1.59 -7.63 1.05
C MET A 362 -2.93 -7.82 0.36
N LEU A 363 -4.04 -7.57 1.07
CA LEU A 363 -5.37 -7.64 0.47
C LEU A 363 -5.54 -6.58 -0.63
N ALA A 364 -5.00 -5.37 -0.46
CA ALA A 364 -5.06 -4.33 -1.48
C ALA A 364 -4.31 -4.75 -2.75
N LEU A 365 -3.11 -5.32 -2.62
CA LEU A 365 -2.34 -5.83 -3.77
C LEU A 365 -3.07 -6.92 -4.55
N VAL A 366 -3.86 -7.74 -3.87
CA VAL A 366 -4.55 -8.89 -4.47
C VAL A 366 -5.95 -8.55 -4.99
N LEU A 367 -6.67 -7.66 -4.30
CA LEU A 367 -8.08 -7.37 -4.58
C LEU A 367 -8.27 -6.24 -5.59
N THR A 368 -7.34 -5.29 -5.69
CA THR A 368 -7.51 -4.21 -6.68
C THR A 368 -7.37 -4.77 -8.09
N GLU A 369 -8.39 -4.55 -8.90
CA GLU A 369 -8.49 -5.15 -10.25
C GLU A 369 -7.40 -4.70 -11.22
N ARG A 370 -6.84 -3.52 -10.96
CA ARG A 370 -5.81 -2.94 -11.81
C ARG A 370 -4.45 -3.47 -11.45
N ASP A 371 -3.66 -3.58 -12.50
CA ASP A 371 -2.31 -4.09 -12.46
C ASP A 371 -1.38 -3.25 -11.60
N PRO A 372 -0.93 -3.74 -10.42
CA PRO A 372 0.13 -3.07 -9.69
C PRO A 372 1.45 -2.97 -10.45
N VAL A 373 1.65 -3.72 -11.54
CA VAL A 373 2.77 -3.56 -12.47
C VAL A 373 2.20 -2.99 -13.77
N PHE A 374 1.92 -1.70 -13.77
CA PHE A 374 1.45 -1.05 -14.99
C PHE A 374 2.65 -0.70 -15.88
N ASP A 375 2.88 -1.42 -16.97
CA ASP A 375 3.75 -0.92 -18.05
C ASP A 375 2.94 0.02 -18.94
N GLU A 376 3.36 1.28 -19.05
CA GLU A 376 2.72 2.27 -19.90
C GLU A 376 2.88 1.93 -21.40
N LYS A 377 3.87 1.08 -21.75
CA LYS A 377 4.12 0.59 -23.11
C LYS A 377 3.30 -0.66 -23.44
N ASP A 378 3.02 -1.50 -22.45
CA ASP A 378 2.12 -2.65 -22.55
C ASP A 378 1.09 -2.58 -21.43
N PRO A 379 -0.01 -1.82 -21.63
CA PRO A 379 -0.97 -1.54 -20.58
C PRO A 379 -1.82 -2.78 -20.31
N GLN A 380 -1.28 -3.75 -19.55
CA GLN A 380 -1.94 -4.85 -18.79
C GLN A 380 -1.05 -6.12 -18.76
N LEU A 381 -0.24 -6.32 -17.72
CA LEU A 381 0.34 -7.64 -17.40
C LEU A 381 -0.72 -8.62 -16.87
N PHE A 382 -1.78 -8.14 -16.21
CA PHE A 382 -2.86 -8.98 -15.67
C PHE A 382 -4.08 -9.15 -16.59
N ASN A 383 -4.12 -8.51 -17.76
CA ASN A 383 -5.17 -8.73 -18.76
C ASN A 383 -4.51 -8.86 -20.13
N ALA A 384 -4.05 -10.06 -20.46
CA ALA A 384 -4.00 -10.43 -21.86
C ALA A 384 -5.44 -10.35 -22.41
N ARG A 385 -5.65 -9.53 -23.45
CA ARG A 385 -6.89 -9.57 -24.26
C ARG A 385 -7.26 -11.05 -24.55
N PRO A 386 -8.56 -11.40 -24.54
CA PRO A 386 -9.02 -12.76 -24.74
C PRO A 386 -8.49 -13.41 -26.01
#